data_AF-A0A352SCP0-F1
#
_entry.id   AF-A0A352SCP0-F1
#
_cell.length_a   1.000
_cell.length_b   1.000
_cell.length_c   1.000
_cell.angle_alpha   90.00
_cell.angle_beta   90.00
_cell.angle_gamma   90.00
#
_symmetry.space_group_name_H-M   'P 1'
#
loop_
_entity.id
_entity.type
_entity.pdbx_description
1 polymer ?
#
loop_
_entity_poly.entity_id
_entity_poly.type
_entity_poly.pdbx_seq_one_letter_code
_entity_poly.pdbx_strand_id
1 'polypeptide(L)'
;IQLYIPLNFLGVIYREIKQATTDMDRMFVLLGTQQEVADTPSAPVLAVNGAEVRFRHVGFGYEKNRVILDDVDFTIAAGTTTAVVGHSGSGKSTL
;
A
#
# COMPACT_ATOMS: atom_id res chain seq x y z
N ILE A 1 -3.79 49.50 -26.95
CA ILE A 1 -2.80 48.39 -26.94
C ILE A 1 -2.73 47.68 -25.60
N GLN A 2 -2.75 48.39 -24.45
CA GLN A 2 -2.65 47.77 -23.11
C GLN A 2 -3.79 46.76 -22.74
N LEU A 3 -4.99 46.87 -23.33
CA LEU A 3 -6.11 45.93 -23.10
C LEU A 3 -6.02 44.62 -23.89
N TYR A 4 -5.22 44.54 -24.97
CA TYR A 4 -5.09 43.32 -25.78
C TYR A 4 -4.13 42.30 -25.18
N ILE A 5 -3.15 42.76 -24.39
CA ILE A 5 -2.15 41.91 -23.76
C ILE A 5 -2.80 40.92 -22.76
N PRO A 6 -3.67 41.34 -21.83
CA PRO A 6 -4.37 40.42 -20.92
C PRO A 6 -5.32 39.45 -21.65
N LEU A 7 -5.94 39.88 -22.74
CA LEU A 7 -6.85 39.03 -23.52
C LEU A 7 -6.12 37.85 -24.17
N ASN A 8 -4.87 38.03 -24.61
CA ASN A 8 -4.07 36.93 -25.17
C ASN A 8 -3.72 35.87 -24.12
N PHE A 9 -3.67 36.22 -22.82
CA PHE A 9 -3.46 35.27 -21.73
C PHE A 9 -4.71 34.47 -21.38
N LEU A 10 -5.91 34.92 -21.76
CA LEU A 10 -7.17 34.27 -21.39
C LEU A 10 -7.25 32.82 -21.89
N GLY A 11 -6.72 32.54 -23.08
CA GLY A 11 -6.64 31.17 -23.60
C GLY A 11 -5.72 30.26 -22.79
N VAL A 12 -4.62 30.80 -22.24
CA VAL A 12 -3.70 30.08 -21.35
C VAL A 12 -4.36 29.84 -20.00
N ILE A 13 -4.97 30.87 -19.39
CA ILE A 13 -5.68 30.78 -18.11
C ILE A 13 -6.85 29.80 -18.20
N TYR A 14 -7.64 29.83 -19.30
CA TYR A 14 -8.73 28.87 -19.50
C TYR A 14 -8.22 27.43 -19.53
N ARG A 15 -7.10 27.18 -20.24
CA ARG A 15 -6.48 25.86 -20.28
C ARG A 15 -5.95 25.45 -18.91
N GLU A 16 -5.32 26.35 -18.17
CA GLU A 16 -4.84 26.09 -16.81
C GLU A 16 -5.98 25.75 -15.84
N ILE A 17 -7.10 26.47 -15.89
CA ILE A 17 -8.28 26.16 -15.06
C ILE A 17 -8.83 24.77 -15.40
N LYS A 18 -8.95 24.45 -16.70
CA LYS A 18 -9.39 23.11 -17.15
C LYS A 18 -8.45 22.00 -16.68
N GLN A 19 -7.14 22.24 -16.75
CA GLN A 19 -6.13 21.31 -16.27
C GLN A 19 -6.21 21.13 -14.75
N ALA A 20 -6.27 22.23 -14.00
CA ALA A 20 -6.37 22.22 -12.54
C ALA A 20 -7.62 21.47 -12.05
N THR A 21 -8.75 21.61 -12.77
CA THR A 21 -9.98 20.85 -12.46
C THR A 21 -9.74 19.35 -12.64
N THR A 22 -9.11 18.95 -13.74
CA THR A 22 -8.79 17.54 -14.03
C THR A 22 -7.84 16.94 -12.99
N ASP A 23 -6.83 17.71 -12.58
CA ASP A 23 -5.86 17.27 -11.58
C ASP A 23 -6.50 17.16 -10.19
N MET A 24 -7.44 18.06 -9.87
CA MET A 24 -8.23 17.98 -8.64
C MET A 24 -9.11 16.72 -8.61
N ASP A 25 -9.76 16.37 -9.73
CA ASP A 25 -10.55 15.12 -9.82
C ASP A 25 -9.68 13.89 -9.54
N ARG A 26 -8.46 13.85 -10.09
CA ARG A 26 -7.48 12.77 -9.81
C ARG A 26 -7.08 12.73 -8.33
N MET A 27 -6.94 13.88 -7.68
CA MET A 27 -6.64 13.95 -6.26
C MET A 27 -7.78 13.41 -5.40
N PHE A 28 -9.03 13.72 -5.73
CA PHE A 28 -10.17 13.14 -5.03
C PHE A 28 -10.26 11.62 -5.19
N VAL A 29 -9.92 11.08 -6.37
CA VAL A 29 -9.82 9.62 -6.57
C VAL A 29 -8.78 9.00 -5.64
N LEU A 30 -7.59 9.61 -5.53
CA LEU A 30 -6.53 9.11 -4.66
C LEU A 30 -6.89 9.22 -3.18
N LEU A 31 -7.45 10.36 -2.75
CA LEU A 31 -7.93 10.56 -1.37
C LEU A 31 -9.06 9.60 -0.99
N GLY A 32 -9.89 9.20 -1.95
CA GLY A 32 -10.97 8.24 -1.76
C GLY A 32 -10.55 6.77 -1.89
N THR A 33 -9.30 6.49 -2.25
CA THR A 33 -8.82 5.11 -2.38
C THR A 33 -8.81 4.43 -1.01
N GLN A 34 -9.46 3.27 -0.92
CA GLN A 34 -9.55 2.52 0.33
C GLN A 34 -8.19 1.90 0.68
N GLN A 35 -7.88 1.85 1.97
CA GLN A 35 -6.73 1.13 2.47
C GLN A 35 -6.95 -0.38 2.28
N GLU A 36 -5.99 -1.06 1.67
CA GLU A 36 -6.03 -2.52 1.49
C GLU A 36 -5.90 -3.25 2.83
N VAL A 37 -5.12 -2.68 3.76
CA VAL A 37 -4.95 -3.16 5.13
C VAL A 37 -5.27 -1.99 6.07
N ALA A 38 -6.35 -2.12 6.83
CA ALA A 38 -6.82 -1.12 7.76
C ALA A 38 -7.01 -1.73 9.15
N ASP A 39 -6.79 -0.93 10.19
CA ASP A 39 -7.08 -1.33 11.56
C ASP A 39 -8.59 -1.51 11.76
N THR A 40 -8.96 -2.44 12.63
CA THR A 40 -10.36 -2.53 13.10
C THR A 40 -10.70 -1.31 13.96
N PRO A 41 -11.97 -0.87 14.03
CA PRO A 41 -12.38 0.36 14.75
C PRO A 41 -12.00 0.44 16.24
N SER A 42 -11.61 -0.67 16.86
CA SER A 42 -11.16 -0.73 18.25
C SER A 42 -9.92 -1.60 18.40
N ALA A 43 -9.03 -1.57 17.39
CA ALA A 43 -7.78 -2.29 17.42
C ALA A 43 -6.98 -1.89 18.68
N PRO A 44 -6.63 -2.85 19.55
CA PRO A 44 -5.80 -2.55 20.71
C PRO A 44 -4.37 -2.23 20.26
N VAL A 45 -3.65 -1.46 21.08
CA VAL A 45 -2.20 -1.33 20.91
C VAL A 45 -1.57 -2.70 21.10
N LEU A 46 -0.62 -3.05 20.22
CA LEU A 46 0.13 -4.29 20.34
C LEU A 46 0.88 -4.32 21.68
N ALA A 47 0.46 -5.20 22.57
CA ALA A 47 1.12 -5.46 23.84
C ALA A 47 1.92 -6.77 23.73
N VAL A 48 3.25 -6.67 23.77
CA VAL A 48 4.15 -7.80 23.57
C VAL A 48 4.75 -8.24 24.89
N ASN A 49 4.47 -9.49 25.30
CA ASN A 49 5.08 -10.14 26.45
C ASN A 49 5.87 -11.37 25.96
N GLY A 50 7.18 -11.22 25.78
CA GLY A 50 8.01 -12.18 25.04
C GLY A 50 7.96 -11.96 23.52
N ALA A 51 9.00 -12.36 22.80
CA ALA A 51 9.17 -12.10 21.36
C ALA A 51 9.00 -13.37 20.52
N GLU A 52 7.98 -14.18 20.81
CA GLU A 52 7.63 -15.33 19.96
C GLU A 52 6.87 -14.84 18.72
N VAL A 53 7.22 -15.40 17.55
CA VAL A 53 6.49 -15.16 16.29
C VAL A 53 5.90 -16.48 15.81
N ARG A 54 4.58 -16.52 15.57
CA ARG A 54 3.86 -17.72 15.16
C ARG A 54 3.13 -17.49 13.85
N PHE A 55 3.48 -18.27 12.84
CA PHE A 55 2.68 -18.45 11.63
C PHE A 55 1.73 -19.62 11.85
N ARG A 56 0.43 -19.44 11.57
CA ARG A 56 -0.61 -20.47 11.69
C ARG A 56 -1.40 -20.56 10.40
N HIS A 57 -1.24 -21.65 9.66
CA HIS A 57 -1.96 -21.92 8.41
C HIS A 57 -2.00 -20.71 7.46
N VAL A 58 -0.85 -20.04 7.28
CA VAL A 58 -0.77 -18.81 6.51
C VAL A 58 -0.74 -19.13 5.02
N GLY A 59 -1.79 -18.70 4.31
CA GLY A 59 -1.84 -18.65 2.85
C GLY A 59 -1.75 -17.20 2.36
N PHE A 60 -0.89 -16.91 1.38
CA PHE A 60 -0.73 -15.55 0.86
C PHE A 60 -0.25 -15.53 -0.60
N GLY A 61 -0.68 -14.51 -1.34
CA GLY A 61 -0.19 -14.16 -2.67
C GLY A 61 -0.54 -12.71 -3.01
N TYR A 62 0.34 -12.02 -3.75
CA TYR A 62 0.08 -10.63 -4.17
C TYR A 62 -1.06 -10.52 -5.20
N GLU A 63 -1.28 -11.57 -5.98
CA GLU A 63 -2.37 -11.67 -6.94
C GLU A 63 -3.22 -12.90 -6.62
N LYS A 64 -4.53 -12.80 -6.83
CA LYS A 64 -5.49 -13.88 -6.48
C LYS A 64 -5.22 -15.21 -7.18
N ASN A 65 -4.57 -15.18 -8.34
CA ASN A 65 -4.26 -16.34 -9.17
C ASN A 65 -2.88 -16.94 -8.88
N ARG A 66 -2.09 -16.37 -7.95
CA ARG A 66 -0.73 -16.81 -7.67
C ARG A 66 -0.46 -16.87 -6.18
N VAL A 67 -0.55 -18.08 -5.64
CA VAL A 67 -0.17 -18.40 -4.25
C VAL A 67 1.37 -18.38 -4.12
N ILE A 68 1.87 -17.71 -3.08
CA ILE A 68 3.30 -17.61 -2.74
C ILE A 68 3.60 -18.37 -1.45
N LEU A 69 2.75 -18.21 -0.43
CA LEU A 69 2.77 -18.98 0.80
C LEU A 69 1.55 -19.89 0.80
N ASP A 70 1.75 -21.18 0.97
CA ASP A 70 0.70 -22.20 0.97
C ASP A 70 0.76 -22.95 2.31
N ASP A 71 -0.31 -22.81 3.10
CA ASP A 71 -0.51 -23.41 4.42
C ASP A 71 0.74 -23.40 5.34
N VAL A 72 1.40 -22.25 5.45
CA VAL A 72 2.66 -22.13 6.21
C VAL A 72 2.38 -22.08 7.72
N ASP A 73 2.98 -23.00 8.47
CA ASP A 73 2.82 -23.14 9.91
C ASP A 73 4.17 -23.42 10.61
N PHE A 74 4.68 -22.45 11.39
CA PHE A 74 5.90 -22.60 12.19
C PHE A 74 5.96 -21.58 13.34
N THR A 75 6.86 -21.80 14.29
CA THR A 75 7.07 -20.93 15.47
C THR A 75 8.54 -20.52 15.56
N ILE A 76 8.80 -19.24 15.74
CA ILE A 76 10.10 -18.69 16.11
C ILE A 76 10.05 -18.36 17.60
N ALA A 77 10.80 -19.13 18.39
CA ALA A 77 10.86 -18.94 19.83
C ALA A 77 11.58 -17.64 20.21
N ALA A 78 11.12 -17.00 21.29
CA ALA A 78 11.73 -15.77 21.79
C ALA A 78 13.22 -15.95 22.13
N GLY A 79 14.03 -14.95 21.78
CA GLY A 79 15.47 -14.94 22.09
C GLY A 79 16.32 -15.85 21.18
N THR A 80 15.75 -16.42 20.12
CA THR A 80 16.48 -17.24 19.14
C THR A 80 16.75 -16.49 17.85
N THR A 81 17.82 -16.88 17.15
CA THR A 81 18.07 -16.44 15.77
C THR A 81 17.59 -17.53 14.83
N THR A 82 16.61 -17.22 13.98
CA THR A 82 16.09 -18.15 12.97
C THR A 82 16.53 -17.72 11.58
N ALA A 83 17.02 -18.66 10.78
CA ALA A 83 17.37 -18.42 9.39
C ALA A 83 16.27 -18.99 8.47
N VAL A 84 15.83 -18.18 7.49
CA VAL A 84 14.89 -18.60 6.45
C VAL A 84 15.67 -18.89 5.17
N VAL A 85 15.64 -20.14 4.70
CA VAL A 85 16.42 -20.61 3.53
C VAL A 85 15.51 -21.31 2.52
N GLY A 86 15.93 -21.33 1.25
CA GLY A 86 15.16 -21.93 0.17
C GLY A 86 15.54 -21.40 -1.20
N HIS A 87 15.15 -22.13 -2.25
CA HIS A 87 15.43 -21.83 -3.65
C HIS A 87 14.84 -20.47 -4.11
N SER A 88 15.33 -19.91 -5.21
CA SER A 88 14.75 -18.67 -5.76
C SER A 88 13.24 -18.83 -6.01
N GLY A 89 12.46 -17.81 -5.66
CA GLY A 89 10.99 -17.83 -5.80
C GLY A 89 10.22 -18.58 -4.71
N SER A 90 10.87 -19.16 -3.70
CA SER A 90 10.20 -19.92 -2.62
C SER A 90 9.43 -19.09 -1.57
N GLY A 91 9.16 -17.80 -1.82
CA GLY A 91 8.40 -16.95 -0.90
C GLY A 91 9.19 -16.30 0.25
N LYS A 92 10.52 -16.46 0.32
CA LYS A 92 11.35 -15.92 1.44
C LYS A 92 11.28 -14.41 1.64
N SER A 93 11.11 -13.62 0.57
CA SER A 93 10.98 -12.16 0.65
C SER A 93 9.57 -11.71 1.02
N THR A 94 8.62 -12.66 1.05
CA THR A 94 7.21 -12.44 1.36
C THR A 94 6.89 -12.87 2.79
N LEU A 95 7.56 -13.90 3.32
CA LEU A 95 7.60 -14.23 4.75
C LEU A 95 8.22 -13.07 5.56
#